data_AF-A0A7V7CZU2-F1
#
_entry.id   AF-A0A7V7CZU2-F1
#
_cell.length_a   1.000
_cell.length_b   1.000
_cell.length_c   1.000
_cell.angle_alpha   90.00
_cell.angle_beta   90.00
_cell.angle_gamma   90.00
#
_symmetry.space_group_name_H-M   'P 1'
#
loop_
_entity.id
_entity.type
_entity.pdbx_description
1 polymer ?
#
loop_
_entity_poly.entity_id
_entity_poly.type
_entity_poly.pdbx_seq_one_letter_code
_entity_poly.pdbx_strand_id
1 'polypeptide(L)' 'ACECSDGTSITIGPDVTIKSGATVTFKAPRVTIKSGFKAEEGATVRIRRE' A
#
# COMPACT_ATOMS: atom_id res chain seq x y z
N ALA A 1 -4.22 -10.27 -6.87
CA ALA A 1 -4.01 -8.81 -6.69
C ALA A 1 -4.92 -8.34 -5.57
N CYS A 2 -4.46 -7.43 -4.71
CA CYS A 2 -5.25 -6.89 -3.60
C CYS A 2 -5.49 -5.39 -3.80
N GLU A 3 -6.69 -4.90 -3.47
CA GLU A 3 -7.03 -3.48 -3.59
C GLU A 3 -7.60 -2.98 -2.26
N CYS A 4 -7.02 -1.89 -1.75
CA CYS A 4 -7.48 -1.17 -0.57
C CYS A 4 -7.94 0.20 -1.02
N SER A 5 -9.22 0.50 -0.79
CA SER A 5 -9.80 1.80 -1.16
C SER A 5 -10.42 2.44 0.07
N ASP A 6 -10.13 3.72 0.28
CA ASP A 6 -10.75 4.54 1.32
C ASP A 6 -10.98 5.95 0.76
N GLY A 7 -12.23 6.43 0.84
CA GLY A 7 -12.63 7.72 0.26
C GLY A 7 -12.07 8.94 1.01
N THR A 8 -11.33 8.75 2.10
CA THR A 8 -10.75 9.84 2.90
C THR A 8 -9.24 9.73 2.96
N SER A 9 -8.71 8.66 3.57
CA SER A 9 -7.27 8.45 3.71
C SER A 9 -6.92 7.01 4.08
N ILE A 10 -5.77 6.55 3.61
CA ILE A 10 -5.18 5.26 4.00
C ILE A 10 -3.91 5.50 4.79
N THR A 11 -3.75 4.81 5.91
CA THR A 11 -2.49 4.76 6.66
C THR A 11 -1.92 3.35 6.62
N ILE A 12 -0.76 3.18 6.02
CA ILE A 12 -0.01 1.93 6.00
C ILE A 12 0.89 1.94 7.23
N GLY A 13 0.60 1.03 8.16
CA GLY A 13 1.25 0.96 9.46
C GLY A 13 2.69 0.42 9.43
N PRO A 14 3.40 0.51 10.56
CA PRO A 14 4.62 -0.28 10.76
C PRO A 14 4.29 -1.78 10.63
N ASP A 15 5.29 -2.58 10.26
CA ASP A 15 5.21 -4.05 10.13
C ASP A 15 4.36 -4.57 8.95
N VAL A 16 3.89 -3.70 8.07
CA VAL A 16 3.28 -4.11 6.81
C VAL A 16 4.36 -4.55 5.83
N THR A 17 4.36 -5.84 5.48
CA THR A 17 5.24 -6.40 4.45
C THR A 17 4.43 -6.85 3.24
N ILE A 18 4.74 -6.27 2.08
CA ILE A 18 4.21 -6.74 0.79
C ILE A 18 5.17 -7.80 0.25
N LYS A 19 4.69 -9.04 0.18
CA LYS A 19 5.48 -10.21 -0.22
C LYS A 19 5.90 -10.14 -1.69
N SER A 20 7.01 -10.80 -2.01
CA SER A 20 7.48 -10.95 -3.40
C SER A 20 6.38 -11.46 -4.32
N GLY A 21 6.27 -10.88 -5.52
CA GLY A 21 5.24 -11.21 -6.52
C GLY A 21 3.83 -10.68 -6.21
N ALA A 22 3.59 -10.09 -5.03
CA ALA A 22 2.29 -9.51 -4.71
C ALA A 22 2.11 -8.15 -5.39
N THR A 23 0.89 -7.90 -5.86
CA THR A 23 0.47 -6.58 -6.36
C THR A 23 -0.61 -6.03 -5.46
N VAL A 24 -0.37 -4.85 -4.88
CA VAL A 24 -1.32 -4.12 -4.03
C VAL A 24 -1.56 -2.73 -4.57
N THR A 25 -2.83 -2.34 -4.69
CA THR A 25 -3.22 -0.98 -5.07
C THR A 25 -3.95 -0.30 -3.92
N PHE A 26 -3.42 0.85 -3.47
CA PHE A 26 -4.04 1.74 -2.50
C PHE A 26 -4.69 2.90 -3.24
N LYS A 27 -6.01 3.08 -3.07
CA LYS A 27 -6.81 4.15 -3.66
C LYS A 27 -7.34 5.05 -2.55
N ALA A 28 -6.82 6.26 -2.44
CA ALA A 28 -7.33 7.26 -1.52
C ALA A 28 -6.85 8.67 -1.90
N PRO A 29 -7.58 9.74 -1.51
CA PRO A 29 -7.12 11.11 -1.65
C PRO A 29 -5.77 11.37 -0.97
N ARG A 30 -5.52 10.71 0.16
CA ARG A 30 -4.27 10.82 0.94
C ARG A 30 -3.81 9.44 1.41
N VAL A 31 -2.56 9.08 1.13
CA VAL A 31 -1.94 7.84 1.62
C VAL A 31 -0.72 8.18 2.47
N THR A 32 -0.72 7.73 3.71
CA THR A 32 0.40 7.90 4.66
C THR A 32 1.10 6.57 4.86
N ILE A 33 2.40 6.51 4.57
CA ILE A 33 3.22 5.33 4.80
C ILE A 33 4.05 5.58 6.05
N LYS A 34 3.84 4.77 7.09
CA LYS A 34 4.65 4.84 8.32
C LYS A 34 5.97 4.10 8.11
N SER A 35 6.98 4.51 8.88
CA SER A 35 8.26 3.79 8.95
C SER A 35 8.02 2.33 9.38
N GLY A 36 8.80 1.40 8.83
CA GLY A 36 8.61 -0.04 9.02
C GLY A 36 7.78 -0.73 7.92
N PHE A 37 7.21 0.03 6.98
CA PHE A 37 6.68 -0.55 5.75
C PHE A 37 7.80 -1.19 4.92
N LYS A 38 7.58 -2.43 4.48
CA LYS A 38 8.51 -3.17 3.63
C LYS A 38 7.79 -3.69 2.38
N ALA A 39 8.41 -3.51 1.23
CA ALA A 39 8.05 -4.22 0.01
C ALA A 39 9.24 -5.11 -0.36
N GLU A 40 9.00 -6.41 -0.49
CA GLU A 40 10.05 -7.34 -0.90
C GLU A 40 10.36 -7.21 -2.39
N GLU A 41 11.54 -7.68 -2.81
CA GLU A 41 11.93 -7.67 -4.22
C GLU A 41 10.90 -8.42 -5.07
N GLY A 42 10.45 -7.80 -6.17
CA GLY A 42 9.37 -8.32 -7.02
C GLY A 42 7.96 -7.98 -6.56
N ALA A 43 7.77 -7.28 -5.43
CA ALA A 43 6.48 -6.72 -5.05
C ALA A 43 6.15 -5.48 -5.90
N THR A 44 4.87 -5.29 -6.21
CA THR A 44 4.37 -4.09 -6.90
C THR A 44 3.38 -3.35 -6.01
N VAL A 45 3.71 -2.11 -5.66
CA VAL A 45 2.87 -1.23 -4.85
C VAL A 45 2.40 -0.07 -5.73
N ARG A 46 1.08 0.09 -5.86
CA ARG A 46 0.46 1.17 -6.63
C ARG A 46 -0.30 2.07 -5.69
N ILE A 47 -0.02 3.36 -5.74
CA ILE A 47 -0.77 4.38 -5.02
C ILE A 47 -1.49 5.21 -6.06
N ARG A 48 -2.81 5.27 -5.96
CA ARG A 48 -3.68 6.03 -6.85
C ARG A 48 -4.56 6.96 -6.02
N ARG A 49 -4.82 8.14 -6.56
CA ARG A 49 -5.89 9.00 -6.07
C ARG A 49 -7.22 8.40 -6.55
N GLU A 50 -8.27 8.56 -5.74
CA GLU A 50 -9.65 8.23 -6.17
C GLU A 50 -10.10 9.16 -7.31
#